data_AF-A0A2V2L6P6-F1
#
_entry.id   AF-A0A2V2L6P6-F1
#
_cell.length_a   1.000
_cell.length_b   1.000
_cell.length_c   1.000
_cell.angle_alpha   90.00
_cell.angle_beta   90.00
_cell.angle_gamma   90.00
#
_symmetry.space_group_name_H-M   'P 1'
#
loop_
_entity.id
_entity.type
_entity.pdbx_description
1 polymer ?
#
loop_
_entity_poly.entity_id
_entity_poly.type
_entity_poly.pdbx_seq_one_letter_code
_entity_poly.pdbx_strand_id
1 'polypeptide(L)'
;MLARLFKKARPAHTEAAEATGGSALHKMRAGYADWRFQRDIAAIMASLDRLSDRRLALIGVRRDALFDAVSDLMLRAADDRAIADEVIAMLERAPAAQKPREDIATPASDAARVAA
;
A
#
# COMPACT_ATOMS: atom_id res chain seq x y z
N MET A 1 6.80 5.08 37.42
CA MET A 1 7.82 5.99 36.85
C MET A 1 7.84 5.82 35.33
N LEU A 2 6.86 6.33 34.57
CA LEU A 2 6.83 6.30 33.09
C LEU A 2 5.74 7.20 32.45
N ALA A 3 5.30 8.27 33.13
CA ALA A 3 4.16 9.10 32.68
C ALA A 3 4.56 10.44 32.02
N ARG A 4 5.77 10.57 31.44
CA ARG A 4 6.26 11.87 30.94
C ARG A 4 6.91 11.88 29.55
N LEU A 5 6.58 10.93 28.67
CA LEU A 5 7.17 10.87 27.32
C LEU A 5 6.27 11.31 26.16
N PHE A 6 5.03 11.77 26.42
CA PHE A 6 4.17 12.36 25.38
C PHE A 6 4.11 13.89 25.50
N LYS A 7 5.27 14.56 25.50
CA LYS A 7 5.33 16.01 25.30
C LYS A 7 5.17 16.27 23.80
N LYS A 8 3.92 16.56 23.42
CA LYS A 8 3.49 17.00 22.09
C LYS A 8 4.37 18.16 21.60
N ALA A 9 5.41 17.85 20.83
CA ALA A 9 6.19 18.84 20.11
C ALA A 9 5.36 19.29 18.91
N ARG A 10 4.72 20.46 19.04
CA ARG A 10 4.10 21.19 17.93
C ARG A 10 5.23 21.91 17.19
N PRO A 11 5.55 21.59 15.93
CA PRO A 11 6.46 22.42 15.18
C PRO A 11 5.70 23.68 14.72
N ALA A 12 6.23 24.83 15.11
CA ALA A 12 5.92 26.13 14.52
C ALA A 12 6.98 26.43 13.46
N HIS A 13 6.56 26.72 12.22
CA HIS A 13 7.22 27.54 11.18
C HIS A 13 6.23 27.55 9.98
N THR A 14 5.45 28.60 9.75
CA THR A 14 5.74 29.90 9.10
C THR A 14 6.21 29.78 7.65
N GLU A 15 5.31 30.20 6.76
CA GLU A 15 5.50 30.80 5.42
C GLU A 15 6.72 30.37 4.59
N ALA A 16 6.48 29.41 3.70
CA ALA A 16 6.86 29.49 2.29
C ALA A 16 6.29 28.25 1.61
N ALA A 17 5.32 28.44 0.71
CA ALA A 17 5.23 27.72 -0.57
C ALA A 17 3.84 27.94 -1.17
N GLU A 18 3.76 28.85 -2.10
CA GLU A 18 2.80 28.78 -3.19
C GLU A 18 3.22 27.62 -4.11
N ALA A 19 2.96 26.38 -3.65
CA ALA A 19 3.03 25.12 -4.43
C ALA A 19 2.34 23.93 -3.68
N THR A 20 1.55 24.17 -2.64
CA THR A 20 1.49 23.25 -1.47
C THR A 20 0.17 22.48 -1.29
N GLY A 21 -0.77 22.59 -2.23
CA GLY A 21 -2.03 21.85 -2.15
C GLY A 21 -1.84 20.32 -2.22
N GLY A 22 -1.03 19.86 -3.18
CA GLY A 22 -0.74 18.43 -3.35
C GLY A 22 0.12 17.83 -2.23
N SER A 23 1.12 18.56 -1.76
CA SER A 23 2.07 18.06 -0.74
C SER A 23 1.40 17.85 0.63
N ALA A 24 0.50 18.74 1.05
CA ALA A 24 -0.19 18.62 2.33
C ALA A 24 -1.17 17.43 2.36
N LEU A 25 -1.96 17.25 1.29
CA LEU A 25 -2.87 16.12 1.16
C LEU A 25 -2.11 14.79 1.07
N HIS A 26 -0.98 14.76 0.36
CA HIS A 26 -0.13 13.57 0.29
C HIS A 26 0.43 13.18 1.66
N LYS A 27 0.90 14.14 2.45
CA LYS A 27 1.38 13.89 3.83
C LYS A 27 0.24 13.40 4.74
N MET A 28 -0.95 13.99 4.64
CA MET A 28 -2.11 13.52 5.41
C MET A 28 -2.53 12.10 5.03
N ARG A 29 -2.53 11.77 3.73
CA ARG A 29 -2.84 10.43 3.24
C ARG A 29 -1.82 9.40 3.74
N ALA A 30 -0.54 9.72 3.68
CA ALA A 30 0.52 8.85 4.20
C ALA A 30 0.37 8.60 5.70
N GLY A 31 0.12 9.65 6.49
CA GLY A 31 -0.12 9.52 7.94
C GLY A 31 -1.35 8.69 8.28
N TYR A 32 -2.44 8.83 7.51
CA TYR A 32 -3.62 7.99 7.68
C TYR A 32 -3.36 6.53 7.33
N ALA A 33 -2.64 6.27 6.23
CA ALA A 33 -2.29 4.91 5.81
C ALA A 33 -1.42 4.20 6.86
N ASP A 34 -0.44 4.90 7.43
CA ASP A 34 0.42 4.35 8.49
C ASP A 34 -0.39 4.04 9.77
N TRP A 35 -1.21 4.99 10.24
CA TRP A 35 -2.09 4.76 11.38
C TRP A 35 -3.03 3.56 11.16
N ARG A 36 -3.62 3.46 9.97
CA ARG A 36 -4.53 2.36 9.62
C ARG A 36 -3.80 1.02 9.62
N PHE A 37 -2.58 0.98 9.11
CA PHE A 37 -1.74 -0.20 9.14
C PHE A 37 -1.44 -0.67 10.56
N GLN A 38 -0.97 0.22 11.43
CA GLN A 38 -0.67 -0.11 12.82
C GLN A 38 -1.91 -0.61 13.56
N ARG A 39 -3.07 0.02 13.31
CA ARG A 39 -4.35 -0.43 13.85
C ARG A 39 -4.72 -1.84 13.38
N ASP A 40 -4.58 -2.13 12.09
CA ASP A 40 -4.94 -3.42 11.52
C ASP A 40 -4.00 -4.53 12.05
N ILE A 41 -2.70 -4.27 12.17
CA ILE A 41 -1.75 -5.20 12.81
C ILE A 41 -2.12 -5.48 14.27
N ALA A 42 -2.42 -4.44 15.05
CA ALA A 42 -2.85 -4.62 16.43
C ALA A 42 -4.13 -5.47 16.53
N ALA A 43 -5.08 -5.25 15.61
CA ALA A 43 -6.31 -6.04 15.53
C ALA A 43 -6.05 -7.50 15.13
N ILE A 44 -5.13 -7.75 14.21
CA ILE A 44 -4.70 -9.10 13.80
C ILE A 44 -4.05 -9.82 14.98
N MET A 45 -3.07 -9.20 15.64
CA MET A 45 -2.42 -9.76 16.83
C MET A 45 -3.43 -10.10 17.92
N ALA A 46 -4.33 -9.18 18.26
CA ALA A 46 -5.36 -9.42 19.26
C ALA A 46 -6.32 -10.55 18.86
N SER A 47 -6.65 -10.66 17.57
CA SER A 47 -7.50 -11.73 17.05
C SER A 47 -6.82 -13.09 17.15
N LEU A 48 -5.55 -13.18 16.75
CA LEU A 48 -4.77 -14.41 16.79
C LEU A 48 -4.46 -14.85 18.22
N ASP A 49 -4.20 -13.91 19.12
CA ASP A 49 -3.94 -14.21 20.53
C ASP A 49 -5.15 -14.86 21.22
N ARG A 50 -6.38 -14.55 20.77
CA ARG A 50 -7.61 -15.17 21.29
C ARG A 50 -7.86 -16.60 20.78
N LEU A 51 -7.11 -17.08 19.78
CA LEU A 51 -7.27 -18.43 19.24
C LEU A 51 -6.60 -19.46 20.15
N SER A 52 -7.22 -20.63 20.32
CA SER A 52 -6.55 -21.74 21.00
C SER A 52 -5.41 -22.30 20.15
N ASP A 53 -4.46 -22.99 20.78
CA ASP A 53 -3.30 -23.56 20.07
C ASP A 53 -3.70 -24.54 18.96
N ARG A 54 -4.80 -25.30 19.16
CA ARG A 54 -5.36 -26.14 18.11
C ARG A 54 -5.82 -25.32 16.89
N ARG A 55 -6.43 -24.15 17.11
CA ARG A 55 -6.89 -23.27 16.02
C ARG A 55 -5.72 -22.59 15.32
N LEU A 56 -4.70 -22.18 16.08
CA LEU A 56 -3.45 -21.66 15.52
C LEU A 56 -2.76 -22.74 14.66
N ALA A 57 -2.68 -23.99 15.15
CA ALA A 57 -2.10 -25.10 14.41
C ALA A 57 -2.85 -25.40 13.09
N LEU A 58 -4.19 -25.24 13.06
CA LEU A 58 -4.98 -25.41 11.84
C LEU A 58 -4.65 -24.38 10.75
N ILE A 59 -4.22 -23.17 11.14
CA ILE A 59 -3.76 -22.14 10.20
C ILE A 59 -2.23 -22.17 10.01
N GLY A 60 -1.56 -23.21 10.50
CA GLY A 60 -0.12 -23.42 10.33
C GLY A 60 0.76 -22.52 11.19
N VAL A 61 0.21 -21.86 12.22
CA VAL A 61 0.95 -20.96 13.10
C VAL A 61 1.12 -21.61 14.48
N ARG A 62 2.31 -21.51 15.05
CA ARG A 62 2.52 -21.86 16.46
C ARG A 62 2.51 -20.61 17.32
N ARG A 63 2.03 -20.72 18.56
CA ARG A 63 1.89 -19.57 19.47
C ARG A 63 3.22 -18.89 19.80
N ASP A 64 4.28 -19.67 19.97
CA ASP A 64 5.65 -19.20 20.18
C ASP A 64 6.20 -18.42 18.97
N ALA A 65 5.77 -18.79 17.76
CA ALA A 65 6.19 -18.17 16.50
C ALA A 65 5.22 -17.07 16.00
N LEU A 66 4.15 -16.77 16.75
CA LEU A 66 3.09 -15.85 16.31
C LEU A 66 3.64 -14.44 16.07
N PHE A 67 4.49 -13.97 16.97
CA PHE A 67 5.12 -12.65 16.87
C PHE A 67 6.01 -12.55 15.63
N ASP A 68 6.82 -13.57 15.36
CA ASP A 68 7.69 -13.62 14.19
C ASP A 68 6.88 -13.65 12.90
N ALA A 69 5.82 -14.47 12.85
CA ALA A 69 4.94 -14.56 11.69
C ALA A 69 4.25 -13.22 11.36
N VAL A 70 3.82 -12.48 12.38
CA VAL A 70 3.23 -11.14 12.17
C VAL A 70 4.30 -10.10 11.83
N SER A 71 5.50 -10.21 12.37
CA SER A 71 6.63 -9.34 12.01
C SER A 71 7.04 -9.52 10.55
N ASP A 72 7.10 -10.77 10.08
CA ASP A 72 7.35 -11.10 8.67
C ASP A 72 6.25 -10.54 7.75
N LEU A 73 4.99 -10.64 8.18
CA LEU A 73 3.86 -10.03 7.48
C LEU A 73 4.02 -8.51 7.38
N MET A 74 4.46 -7.85 8.46
CA MET A 74 4.70 -6.41 8.48
C MET A 74 5.81 -5.99 7.52
N LEU A 75 6.92 -6.75 7.50
CA LEU A 75 8.05 -6.50 6.61
C LEU A 75 7.64 -6.61 5.14
N ARG A 76 6.97 -7.71 4.76
CA ARG A 76 6.46 -7.90 3.39
C ARG A 76 5.50 -6.79 2.98
N ALA A 77 4.59 -6.41 3.87
CA ALA A 77 3.66 -5.32 3.60
C ALA A 77 4.35 -3.96 3.45
N ALA A 78 5.48 -3.73 4.13
CA ALA A 78 6.29 -2.54 3.97
C ALA A 78 7.02 -2.55 2.61
N ASP A 79 7.58 -3.69 2.21
CA ASP A 79 8.23 -3.87 0.91
C ASP A 79 7.23 -3.64 -0.24
N ASP A 80 6.05 -4.26 -0.17
CA ASP A 80 4.98 -4.09 -1.16
C ASP A 80 4.57 -2.62 -1.32
N ARG A 81 4.57 -1.85 -0.22
CA ARG A 81 4.29 -0.40 -0.26
C ARG A 81 5.41 0.38 -0.90
N ALA A 82 6.66 0.08 -0.56
CA ALA A 82 7.80 0.75 -1.17
C ALA A 82 7.79 0.56 -2.69
N ILE A 83 7.49 -0.65 -3.16
CA ILE A 83 7.32 -0.96 -4.58
C ILE A 83 6.15 -0.15 -5.18
N ALA A 84 5.00 -0.12 -4.51
CA ALA A 84 3.84 0.64 -4.99
C ALA A 84 4.12 2.15 -5.10
N ASP A 85 4.80 2.73 -4.12
CA ASP A 85 5.19 4.14 -4.11
C ASP A 85 6.20 4.44 -5.24
N GLU A 86 7.14 3.53 -5.49
CA GLU A 86 8.08 3.63 -6.62
C GLU A 86 7.33 3.60 -7.97
N VAL A 87 6.40 2.66 -8.15
CA VAL A 87 5.58 2.57 -9.36
C VAL A 87 4.76 3.84 -9.59
N ILE A 88 4.13 4.38 -8.55
CA ILE A 88 3.40 5.64 -8.63
C ILE A 88 4.33 6.78 -9.04
N ALA A 89 5.51 6.90 -8.43
CA ALA A 89 6.48 7.93 -8.77
C ALA A 89 6.98 7.80 -10.23
N MET A 90 7.16 6.58 -10.73
CA MET A 90 7.49 6.34 -12.14
C MET A 90 6.38 6.80 -13.08
N LEU A 91 5.12 6.49 -12.76
CA LEU A 91 3.95 6.91 -13.55
C LEU A 91 3.76 8.43 -13.55
N GLU A 92 4.00 9.08 -12.41
CA GLU A 92 3.93 10.55 -12.30
C GLU A 92 5.07 11.25 -13.04
N ARG A 93 6.26 10.63 -13.12
CA ARG A 93 7.42 11.17 -13.84
C ARG A 93 7.34 10.94 -15.35
N ALA A 94 6.61 9.92 -15.81
CA ALA A 94 6.48 9.61 -17.23
C ALA A 94 5.84 10.80 -17.97
N PRO A 95 6.54 11.43 -18.94
CA PRO A 95 5.92 12.47 -19.75
C PRO A 95 4.75 11.84 -20.53
N ALA A 96 3.61 12.54 -20.57
CA ALA A 96 2.44 12.15 -21.36
C ALA A 96 2.78 12.14 -22.86
N ALA A 97 3.48 11.11 -23.33
CA ALA A 97 3.81 10.88 -24.72
C ALA A 97 3.28 9.50 -25.12
N GLN A 98 1.96 9.36 -25.10
CA GLN A 98 1.29 8.34 -25.90
C GLN A 98 0.51 9.06 -27.00
N LYS A 99 1.14 9.18 -28.17
CA LYS A 99 0.39 9.35 -29.42
C LYS A 99 -0.62 8.20 -29.52
N PRO A 100 -1.88 8.45 -29.91
CA PRO A 100 -2.79 7.38 -30.26
C PRO A 100 -2.14 6.54 -31.34
N ARG A 101 -1.98 5.24 -31.10
CA ARG A 101 -1.64 4.27 -32.14
C ARG A 101 -2.91 4.01 -32.93
N GLU A 102 -3.29 4.95 -33.79
CA GLU A 102 -4.10 4.65 -34.97
C GLU A 102 -3.20 3.83 -35.88
N ASP A 103 -3.34 2.51 -35.82
CA ASP A 103 -3.08 1.56 -36.91
C ASP A 103 -3.25 0.16 -36.34
N ILE A 104 -4.49 -0.17 -35.98
CA ILE A 104 -4.93 -1.56 -36.05
C ILE A 104 -5.72 -1.65 -37.34
N ALA A 105 -5.00 -1.97 -38.41
CA ALA A 105 -5.60 -2.36 -39.68
C ALA A 105 -6.66 -3.42 -39.42
N THR A 106 -7.88 -3.13 -39.86
CA THR A 106 -8.98 -4.08 -39.97
C THR A 106 -8.46 -5.32 -40.71
N PRO A 107 -8.51 -6.54 -40.13
CA PRO A 107 -8.33 -7.72 -40.95
C PRO A 107 -9.51 -7.76 -41.92
N ALA A 108 -9.21 -7.58 -43.20
CA ALA A 108 -10.15 -7.79 -44.28
C ALA A 108 -10.78 -9.17 -44.08
N SER A 109 -12.10 -9.18 -43.90
CA SER A 109 -12.91 -10.38 -43.77
C SER A 109 -12.73 -11.23 -45.02
N ASP A 110 -12.00 -12.32 -44.86
CA ASP A 110 -11.81 -13.41 -45.83
C ASP A 110 -13.11 -14.26 -45.89
N ALA A 111 -14.25 -13.59 -46.10
CA ALA A 111 -15.58 -14.18 -46.25
C ALA A 111 -16.03 -14.11 -47.72
N ALA A 112 -15.16 -14.58 -48.62
CA ALA A 112 -15.53 -14.88 -50.00
C ALA A 112 -14.76 -16.11 -50.48
N ARG A 113 -14.87 -17.20 -49.72
CA ARG A 113 -14.61 -18.54 -50.24
C ARG A 113 -15.93 -19.31 -50.24
N VAL A 114 -16.31 -19.74 -51.44
CA VAL A 114 -17.07 -20.98 -51.69
C VAL A 114 -18.55 -20.95 -51.31
N ALA A 115 -19.40 -20.52 -52.25
CA ALA A 115 -20.64 -21.22 -52.61
C ALA A 115 -21.38 -20.49 -53.75
N ALA A 116 -21.77 -21.28 -54.76
CA ALA A 116 -22.70 -21.02 -55.88
C ALA A 116 -22.18 -20.22 -57.08
#